data_AF-A0A965FHR8-F1
#
_entry.id   AF-A0A965FHR8-F1
#
_cell.length_a   1.000
_cell.length_b   1.000
_cell.length_c   1.000
_cell.angle_alpha   90.00
_cell.angle_beta   90.00
_cell.angle_gamma   90.00
#
_symmetry.space_group_name_H-M   'P 1'
#
loop_
_entity.id
_entity.type
_entity.pdbx_description
1 polymer ?
#
loop_
_entity_poly.entity_id
_entity_poly.type
_entity_poly.pdbx_seq_one_letter_code
_entity_poly.pdbx_strand_id
1 'polypeptide(L)'
;MNQLRKQFPVWGTIVDVDCSSSSVSDAALDAAMASVITFCENVDRDFSTYKEDSWISRLRRGEVQIEDCPDDVIEVWDLCAQAKWLSDGAFDPWAVAGGFDPSGLVKGWAADKCADMLVAAGAEHVQVNAAGDLSLRGGFVDGDGVVKPWPIGVVNPNNKLEVVKVYEITDGAIATSGTYERGAHI
;
A
#
# COMPACT_ATOMS: atom_id res chain seq x y z
N MET A 1 -1.30 -26.39 1.88
CA MET A 1 -0.77 -25.02 1.80
C MET A 1 -1.44 -24.23 2.89
N ASN A 2 -0.66 -23.56 3.72
CA ASN A 2 -1.17 -22.71 4.78
C ASN A 2 -1.55 -21.37 4.16
N GLN A 3 -2.73 -20.85 4.50
CA GLN A 3 -3.25 -19.60 3.95
C GLN A 3 -3.85 -18.77 5.08
N LEU A 4 -3.55 -17.47 5.06
CA LEU A 4 -4.05 -16.51 6.00
C LEU A 4 -4.56 -15.29 5.23
N ARG A 5 -5.80 -14.90 5.50
CA ARG A 5 -6.37 -13.63 5.04
C ARG A 5 -6.78 -12.78 6.23
N LYS A 6 -6.41 -11.50 6.22
CA LYS A 6 -6.73 -10.57 7.29
C LYS A 6 -7.08 -9.19 6.74
N GLN A 7 -8.15 -8.63 7.30
CA GLN A 7 -8.60 -7.27 7.06
C GLN A 7 -8.49 -6.48 8.35
N PHE A 8 -7.91 -5.28 8.30
CA PHE A 8 -7.77 -4.43 9.47
C PHE A 8 -7.89 -2.94 9.11
N PRO A 9 -8.49 -2.12 9.98
CA PRO A 9 -8.64 -0.70 9.75
C PRO A 9 -7.35 0.06 10.05
N VAL A 10 -6.89 0.88 9.10
CA VAL A 10 -5.72 1.77 9.24
C VAL A 10 -5.79 2.87 8.16
N TRP A 11 -5.14 4.03 8.34
CA TRP A 11 -5.11 5.14 7.36
C TRP A 11 -6.50 5.68 6.93
N GLY A 12 -7.52 5.49 7.76
CA GLY A 12 -8.91 5.83 7.43
C GLY A 12 -9.53 4.96 6.33
N THR A 13 -9.02 3.73 6.14
CA THR A 13 -9.51 2.73 5.20
C THR A 13 -9.37 1.31 5.78
N ILE A 14 -9.67 0.29 4.99
CA ILE A 14 -9.35 -1.11 5.28
C ILE A 14 -8.17 -1.54 4.41
N VAL A 15 -7.17 -2.15 5.04
CA VAL A 15 -6.12 -2.91 4.35
C VAL A 15 -6.53 -4.38 4.38
N ASP A 16 -6.52 -5.03 3.21
CA ASP A 16 -6.81 -6.45 3.03
C ASP A 16 -5.55 -7.17 2.57
N VAL A 17 -5.13 -8.17 3.33
CA VAL A 17 -3.92 -8.95 3.06
C VAL A 17 -4.31 -10.42 2.96
N ASP A 18 -3.98 -11.06 1.84
CA ASP A 18 -4.08 -12.50 1.63
C ASP A 18 -2.69 -13.04 1.35
N CYS A 19 -2.26 -14.05 2.11
CA CYS A 19 -0.99 -14.71 1.87
C CYS A 19 -1.07 -16.22 2.09
N SER A 20 -0.26 -16.96 1.34
CA SER A 20 -0.15 -18.40 1.52
C SER A 20 1.28 -18.92 1.32
N SER A 21 1.56 -20.07 1.91
CA SER A 21 2.85 -20.75 1.83
C SER A 21 2.69 -22.26 1.94
N SER A 22 3.49 -22.99 1.15
CA SER A 22 3.66 -24.43 1.28
C SER A 22 4.74 -24.82 2.29
N SER A 23 5.59 -23.88 2.70
CA SER A 23 6.83 -24.13 3.43
C SER A 23 6.86 -23.60 4.86
N VAL A 24 5.98 -22.65 5.24
CA VAL A 24 5.90 -22.12 6.61
C VAL A 24 4.60 -22.51 7.32
N SER A 25 4.63 -22.59 8.65
CA SER A 25 3.48 -22.94 9.49
C SER A 25 2.46 -21.80 9.62
N ASP A 26 1.21 -22.12 9.96
CA ASP A 26 0.18 -21.10 10.27
C ASP A 26 0.65 -20.11 11.33
N ALA A 27 1.29 -20.59 12.40
CA ALA A 27 1.82 -19.75 13.46
C ALA A 27 2.92 -18.78 12.98
N ALA A 28 3.71 -19.17 11.98
CA ALA A 28 4.71 -18.29 11.38
C ALA A 28 4.06 -17.22 10.51
N LEU A 29 3.03 -17.58 9.72
CA LEU A 29 2.24 -16.62 8.94
C LEU A 29 1.50 -15.63 9.85
N ASP A 30 0.92 -16.08 10.96
CA ASP A 30 0.28 -15.22 11.95
C ASP A 30 1.25 -14.23 12.57
N ALA A 31 2.48 -14.68 12.91
CA ALA A 31 3.51 -13.80 13.44
C ALA A 31 3.96 -12.75 12.41
N ALA A 32 4.14 -13.16 11.15
CA ALA A 32 4.48 -12.24 10.06
C ALA A 32 3.35 -11.21 9.81
N MET A 33 2.10 -11.65 9.82
CA MET A 33 0.93 -10.78 9.70
C MET A 33 0.82 -9.80 10.87
N ALA A 34 1.18 -10.20 12.09
CA ALA A 34 1.26 -9.28 13.22
C ALA A 34 2.31 -8.19 12.99
N SER A 35 3.49 -8.55 12.47
CA SER A 35 4.52 -7.57 12.09
C SER A 35 4.04 -6.61 10.99
N VAL A 36 3.31 -7.11 9.99
CA VAL A 36 2.68 -6.28 8.94
C VAL A 36 1.70 -5.28 9.53
N ILE A 37 0.83 -5.70 10.44
CA ILE A 37 -0.13 -4.81 11.11
C ILE A 37 0.61 -3.71 11.89
N THR A 38 1.61 -4.09 12.69
CA THR A 38 2.44 -3.12 13.44
C THR A 38 3.17 -2.16 12.51
N PHE A 39 3.67 -2.63 11.35
CA PHE A 39 4.24 -1.76 10.34
C PHE A 39 3.22 -0.75 9.83
N CYS A 40 2.00 -1.18 9.45
CA CYS A 40 0.96 -0.26 9.01
C CYS A 40 0.57 0.78 10.07
N GLU A 41 0.52 0.38 11.35
CA GLU A 41 0.29 1.29 12.48
C GLU A 41 1.41 2.34 12.61
N ASN A 42 2.67 1.94 12.41
CA ASN A 42 3.81 2.88 12.37
C ASN A 42 3.71 3.83 11.19
N VAL A 43 3.33 3.35 10.01
CA VAL A 43 3.07 4.21 8.85
C VAL A 43 1.98 5.24 9.17
N ASP A 44 0.89 4.83 9.83
CA ASP A 44 -0.16 5.76 10.25
C ASP A 44 0.29 6.76 11.33
N ARG A 45 1.21 6.36 12.21
CA ARG A 45 1.84 7.27 13.19
C ARG A 45 2.71 8.31 12.49
N ASP A 46 3.53 7.88 11.53
CA ASP A 46 4.60 8.72 10.98
C ASP A 46 4.09 9.61 9.83
N PHE A 47 3.18 9.09 8.99
CA PHE A 47 2.77 9.75 7.75
C PHE A 47 1.44 10.52 7.81
N SER A 48 0.67 10.39 8.89
CA SER A 48 -0.64 11.05 8.99
C SER A 48 -0.51 12.58 8.96
N THR A 49 -1.22 13.25 8.06
CA THR A 49 -1.35 14.72 8.04
C THR A 49 -2.34 15.26 9.08
N TYR A 50 -2.98 14.37 9.85
CA TYR A 50 -4.02 14.72 10.83
C TYR A 50 -3.55 14.59 12.28
N LYS A 51 -2.60 13.69 12.56
CA LYS A 51 -2.04 13.51 13.90
C LYS A 51 -1.00 14.58 14.16
N GLU A 52 -1.15 15.33 15.24
CA GLU A 52 -0.31 16.49 15.55
C GLU A 52 1.17 16.11 15.73
N ASP A 53 1.43 14.92 16.28
CA ASP A 53 2.72 14.37 16.63
C ASP A 53 3.42 13.58 15.52
N SER A 54 2.76 13.38 14.37
CA SER A 54 3.38 12.69 13.23
C SER A 54 4.57 13.47 12.65
N TRP A 55 5.48 12.76 11.99
CA TRP A 55 6.61 13.41 11.30
C TRP A 55 6.14 14.33 10.19
N ILE A 56 5.13 13.93 9.42
CA ILE A 56 4.58 14.76 8.34
C ILE A 56 3.92 16.02 8.88
N SER A 57 3.16 15.95 9.97
CA SER A 57 2.55 17.14 10.57
C SER A 57 3.61 18.10 11.12
N ARG A 58 4.67 17.58 11.74
CA ARG A 58 5.81 18.39 12.22
C ARG A 58 6.58 19.04 11.07
N LEU A 59 6.81 18.32 9.96
CA LEU A 59 7.40 18.87 8.73
C LEU A 59 6.56 20.00 8.15
N ARG A 60 5.23 19.81 8.06
CA ARG A 60 4.27 20.81 7.56
C ARG A 60 4.28 22.10 8.41
N ARG A 61 4.55 21.99 9.71
CA ARG A 61 4.70 23.14 10.63
C ARG A 61 6.12 23.70 10.69
N GLY A 62 7.10 23.08 10.02
CA GLY A 62 8.51 23.48 10.06
C GLY A 62 9.20 23.21 11.40
N GLU A 63 8.69 22.29 12.21
CA GLU A 63 9.24 21.93 13.53
C GLU A 63 10.43 20.96 13.45
N VAL A 64 10.59 20.28 12.31
CA VAL A 64 11.68 19.37 12.00
C VAL A 64 12.13 19.60 10.56
N GLN A 65 13.38 19.25 10.26
CA GLN A 65 13.86 19.16 8.88
C GLN A 65 13.77 17.72 8.38
N ILE A 66 13.80 17.52 7.06
CA ILE A 66 13.66 16.18 6.48
C ILE A 66 14.83 15.27 6.88
N GLU A 67 16.02 15.82 7.05
CA GLU A 67 17.24 15.10 7.44
C GLU A 67 17.19 14.56 8.88
N ASP A 68 16.29 15.10 9.72
CA ASP A 68 16.07 14.64 11.10
C ASP A 68 14.96 13.57 11.18
N CYS A 69 14.29 13.26 10.07
CA CYS A 69 13.20 12.31 10.04
C CYS A 69 13.70 10.85 9.96
N PRO A 70 12.85 9.86 10.32
CA PRO A 70 13.17 8.44 10.13
C PRO A 70 13.43 8.09 8.66
N ASP A 71 14.21 7.04 8.42
CA ASP A 71 14.59 6.58 7.08
C ASP A 71 13.39 6.38 6.15
N ASP A 72 12.30 5.80 6.65
CA ASP A 72 11.07 5.60 5.86
C ASP A 72 10.45 6.93 5.39
N VAL A 73 10.49 7.97 6.22
CA VAL A 73 9.97 9.30 5.88
C VAL A 73 10.85 9.97 4.83
N ILE A 74 12.16 9.82 4.94
CA ILE A 74 13.14 10.29 3.95
C ILE A 74 12.94 9.56 2.62
N GLU A 75 12.79 8.22 2.65
CA GLU A 75 12.54 7.40 1.47
C GLU A 75 11.30 7.87 0.71
N VAL A 76 10.18 8.06 1.43
CA VAL A 76 8.92 8.52 0.82
C VAL A 76 9.03 9.95 0.30
N TRP A 77 9.75 10.84 1.00
CA TRP A 77 10.03 12.19 0.51
C TRP A 77 10.79 12.18 -0.82
N ASP A 78 11.83 11.37 -0.92
CA ASP A 78 12.64 11.23 -2.14
C ASP A 78 11.84 10.60 -3.29
N LEU A 79 11.01 9.59 -2.99
CA LEU A 79 10.09 9.00 -3.97
C LEU A 79 9.07 10.03 -4.46
N CYS A 80 8.55 10.88 -3.57
CA CYS A 80 7.66 11.98 -3.94
C CYS A 80 8.37 12.98 -4.87
N ALA A 81 9.64 13.29 -4.62
CA ALA A 81 10.40 14.22 -5.45
C ALA A 81 10.66 13.64 -6.85
N GLN A 82 10.97 12.34 -6.91
CA GLN A 82 11.10 11.61 -8.17
C GLN A 82 9.78 11.55 -8.94
N ALA A 83 8.67 11.22 -8.27
CA ALA A 83 7.35 11.18 -8.90
C ALA A 83 6.92 12.56 -9.44
N LYS A 84 7.23 13.63 -8.71
CA LYS A 84 7.03 15.00 -9.18
C LYS A 84 7.82 15.30 -10.45
N TRP A 85 9.09 14.92 -10.49
CA TRP A 85 9.94 15.11 -11.66
C TRP A 85 9.45 14.28 -12.87
N LEU A 86 9.14 13.00 -12.67
CA LEU A 86 8.66 12.10 -13.73
C LEU A 86 7.33 12.52 -14.33
N SER A 87 6.52 13.25 -13.57
CA SER A 87 5.19 13.71 -13.97
C SER A 87 5.15 15.17 -14.45
N ASP A 88 6.32 15.81 -14.65
CA ASP A 88 6.42 17.24 -14.99
C ASP A 88 5.63 18.15 -14.02
N GLY A 89 5.59 17.76 -12.74
CA GLY A 89 4.87 18.48 -11.68
C GLY A 89 3.37 18.20 -11.61
N ALA A 90 2.81 17.29 -12.41
CA ALA A 90 1.40 16.91 -12.30
C ALA A 90 1.09 16.24 -10.94
N PHE A 91 2.05 15.50 -10.39
CA PHE A 91 2.02 15.06 -8.99
C PHE A 91 2.93 15.96 -8.15
N ASP A 92 2.37 16.84 -7.31
CA ASP A 92 3.16 17.72 -6.43
C ASP A 92 2.68 17.69 -4.96
N PRO A 93 3.24 16.79 -4.15
CA PRO A 93 2.96 16.68 -2.71
C PRO A 93 3.22 17.96 -1.91
N TRP A 94 4.09 18.85 -2.39
CA TRP A 94 4.43 20.10 -1.69
C TRP A 94 3.46 21.24 -1.99
N ALA A 95 2.70 21.13 -3.09
CA ALA A 95 1.72 22.14 -3.48
C ALA A 95 0.38 21.99 -2.74
N VAL A 96 0.21 20.92 -1.96
CA VAL A 96 -1.01 20.68 -1.16
C VAL A 96 -1.12 21.74 -0.07
N ALA A 97 -2.35 22.20 0.20
CA ALA A 97 -2.59 23.19 1.24
C ALA A 97 -2.02 22.71 2.59
N GLY A 98 -1.18 23.53 3.21
CA GLY A 98 -0.45 23.20 4.45
C GLY A 98 0.88 22.48 4.25
N GLY A 99 1.36 22.32 3.00
CA GLY A 99 2.69 21.82 2.69
C GLY A 99 2.70 20.33 2.29
N PHE A 100 3.85 19.69 2.50
CA PHE A 100 4.10 18.32 2.09
C PHE A 100 3.00 17.34 2.52
N ASP A 101 2.39 16.64 1.58
CA ASP A 101 1.39 15.59 1.78
C ASP A 101 1.67 14.38 0.86
N PRO A 102 2.24 13.28 1.39
CA PRO A 102 2.59 12.10 0.61
C PRO A 102 1.43 11.12 0.41
N SER A 103 0.18 11.49 0.76
CA SER A 103 -0.97 10.56 0.74
C SER A 103 -1.25 9.90 -0.61
N GLY A 104 -0.82 10.54 -1.71
CA GLY A 104 -0.94 9.99 -3.07
C GLY A 104 0.11 8.94 -3.44
N LEU A 105 1.11 8.69 -2.58
CA LEU A 105 2.21 7.74 -2.83
C LEU A 105 2.36 6.71 -1.70
N VAL A 106 2.22 7.15 -0.44
CA VAL A 106 2.60 6.35 0.74
C VAL A 106 1.84 5.02 0.87
N LYS A 107 0.59 4.93 0.38
CA LYS A 107 -0.20 3.69 0.48
C LYS A 107 0.34 2.58 -0.42
N GLY A 108 0.68 2.91 -1.67
CA GLY A 108 1.30 1.97 -2.59
C GLY A 108 2.68 1.52 -2.09
N TRP A 109 3.48 2.47 -1.61
CA TRP A 109 4.76 2.16 -0.96
C TRP A 109 4.60 1.23 0.24
N ALA A 110 3.65 1.51 1.13
CA ALA A 110 3.40 0.67 2.30
C ALA A 110 2.86 -0.71 1.91
N ALA A 111 2.02 -0.82 0.88
CA ALA A 111 1.54 -2.09 0.36
C ALA A 111 2.68 -2.97 -0.17
N ASP A 112 3.63 -2.38 -0.89
CA ASP A 112 4.84 -3.09 -1.34
C ASP A 112 5.71 -3.56 -0.17
N LYS A 113 5.98 -2.70 0.82
CA LYS A 113 6.73 -3.10 2.03
C LYS A 113 6.05 -4.24 2.77
N CYS A 114 4.71 -4.21 2.91
CA CYS A 114 3.95 -5.30 3.51
C CYS A 114 4.10 -6.62 2.75
N ALA A 115 4.04 -6.57 1.41
CA ALA A 115 4.22 -7.75 0.58
C ALA A 115 5.63 -8.33 0.75
N ASP A 116 6.65 -7.48 0.74
CA ASP A 116 8.04 -7.88 0.91
C ASP A 116 8.32 -8.46 2.30
N MET A 117 7.70 -7.92 3.36
CA MET A 117 7.78 -8.48 4.72
C MET A 117 7.23 -9.91 4.78
N LEU A 118 6.11 -10.18 4.11
CA LEU A 118 5.50 -11.51 4.07
C LEU A 118 6.35 -12.49 3.27
N VAL A 119 6.88 -12.06 2.12
CA VAL A 119 7.81 -12.87 1.32
C VAL A 119 9.08 -13.18 2.12
N ALA A 120 9.65 -12.21 2.82
CA ALA A 120 10.81 -12.41 3.69
C ALA A 120 10.53 -13.39 4.84
N ALA A 121 9.26 -13.49 5.28
CA ALA A 121 8.81 -14.47 6.27
C ALA A 121 8.47 -15.85 5.68
N GLY A 122 8.62 -16.04 4.36
CA GLY A 122 8.40 -17.31 3.67
C GLY A 122 7.01 -17.50 3.05
N ALA A 123 6.21 -16.43 2.94
CA ALA A 123 5.02 -16.46 2.10
C ALA A 123 5.41 -16.54 0.62
N GLU A 124 4.73 -17.42 -0.13
CA GLU A 124 5.01 -17.69 -1.54
C GLU A 124 4.05 -16.94 -2.46
N HIS A 125 2.82 -16.73 -1.98
CA HIS A 125 1.75 -16.05 -2.68
C HIS A 125 1.24 -14.93 -1.78
N VAL A 126 1.28 -13.68 -2.25
CA VAL A 126 0.88 -12.52 -1.44
C VAL A 126 0.08 -11.53 -2.29
N GLN A 127 -1.04 -11.07 -1.73
CA GLN A 127 -1.79 -9.93 -2.20
C GLN A 127 -2.01 -8.97 -1.03
N VAL A 128 -1.56 -7.73 -1.18
CA VAL A 128 -1.88 -6.62 -0.28
C VAL A 128 -2.73 -5.62 -1.05
N ASN A 129 -3.89 -5.24 -0.52
CA ASN A 129 -4.74 -4.19 -1.06
C ASN A 129 -4.90 -3.08 -0.03
N ALA A 130 -4.26 -1.94 -0.29
CA ALA A 130 -4.34 -0.73 0.52
C ALA A 130 -5.25 0.31 -0.16
N ALA A 131 -6.57 0.13 -0.06
CA ALA A 131 -7.56 1.04 -0.66
C ALA A 131 -7.45 1.21 -2.19
N GLY A 132 -7.17 0.13 -2.91
CA GLY A 132 -7.02 0.14 -4.37
C GLY A 132 -5.58 0.27 -4.85
N ASP A 133 -4.63 0.51 -3.94
CA ASP A 133 -3.20 0.31 -4.17
C ASP A 133 -2.86 -1.17 -3.88
N LEU A 134 -2.77 -1.99 -4.93
CA LEU A 134 -2.48 -3.42 -4.80
C LEU A 134 -1.00 -3.73 -5.04
N SER A 135 -0.44 -4.60 -4.20
CA SER A 135 0.87 -5.23 -4.38
C SER A 135 0.73 -6.76 -4.38
N LEU A 136 1.39 -7.41 -5.33
CA LEU A 136 1.20 -8.82 -5.68
C LEU A 136 2.54 -9.54 -5.78
N ARG A 137 2.61 -10.75 -5.23
CA ARG A 137 3.75 -11.67 -5.32
C ARG A 137 3.27 -13.09 -5.62
N GLY A 138 3.96 -13.78 -6.51
CA GLY A 138 3.87 -15.22 -6.73
C GLY A 138 2.56 -15.77 -7.31
N GLY A 139 1.62 -14.94 -7.77
CA GLY A 139 0.30 -15.42 -8.21
C GLY A 139 -0.54 -16.02 -7.08
N PHE A 140 -1.72 -16.54 -7.41
CA PHE A 140 -2.59 -17.27 -6.48
C PHE A 140 -2.64 -18.76 -6.81
N VAL A 141 -3.00 -19.59 -5.82
CA VAL A 141 -3.19 -21.02 -6.01
C VAL A 141 -4.68 -21.31 -6.17
N ASP A 142 -5.06 -21.90 -7.30
CA ASP A 142 -6.45 -22.27 -7.55
C ASP A 142 -6.87 -23.56 -6.83
N GLY A 143 -8.13 -23.96 -7.02
CA GLY A 143 -8.71 -25.14 -6.37
C GLY A 143 -8.06 -26.48 -6.75
N ASP A 144 -7.33 -26.53 -7.87
CA ASP A 144 -6.59 -27.72 -8.33
C ASP A 144 -5.12 -27.70 -7.87
N GLY A 145 -4.71 -26.67 -7.11
CA GLY A 145 -3.34 -26.50 -6.64
C GLY A 145 -2.41 -25.91 -7.69
N VAL A 146 -2.94 -25.33 -8.78
CA VAL A 146 -2.16 -24.72 -9.85
C VAL A 146 -1.95 -23.24 -9.55
N VAL A 147 -0.69 -22.79 -9.64
CA VAL A 147 -0.36 -21.35 -9.52
C VAL A 147 -0.79 -20.62 -10.79
N LYS A 148 -1.58 -19.56 -10.63
CA LYS A 148 -2.08 -18.69 -11.70
C LYS A 148 -1.83 -17.22 -11.37
N PRO A 149 -1.73 -16.34 -12.38
CA PRO A 149 -1.66 -14.89 -12.13
C PRO A 149 -2.90 -14.40 -11.38
N TRP A 150 -2.74 -13.41 -10.50
CA TRP A 150 -3.84 -12.73 -9.83
C TRP A 150 -4.76 -12.05 -10.87
N PRO A 151 -6.08 -12.33 -10.85
CA PRO A 151 -7.04 -11.67 -11.72
C PRO A 151 -7.51 -10.36 -11.09
N ILE A 152 -6.90 -9.24 -11.47
CA ILE A 152 -7.24 -7.93 -10.92
C ILE A 152 -8.22 -7.20 -11.84
N GLY A 153 -9.45 -7.00 -11.35
CA GLY A 153 -10.50 -6.26 -12.05
C GLY A 153 -10.36 -4.74 -11.88
N VAL A 154 -10.41 -4.01 -12.99
CA VAL A 154 -10.63 -2.56 -13.00
C VAL A 154 -12.12 -2.29 -13.12
N VAL A 155 -12.68 -1.59 -12.13
CA VAL A 155 -14.12 -1.32 -12.03
C VAL A 155 -14.51 -0.12 -12.91
N ASN A 156 -15.71 -0.17 -13.49
CA ASN A 156 -16.27 0.98 -14.22
C ASN A 156 -16.55 2.14 -13.24
N PRO A 157 -15.97 3.33 -13.43
CA PRO A 157 -16.20 4.48 -12.55
C PRO A 157 -17.67 4.94 -12.51
N ASN A 158 -18.45 4.64 -13.56
CA ASN A 158 -19.86 5.02 -13.66
C ASN A 158 -20.82 3.90 -13.21
N ASN A 159 -20.32 2.68 -13.01
CA ASN A 159 -21.12 1.53 -12.59
C ASN A 159 -20.26 0.55 -11.79
N LYS A 160 -20.29 0.66 -10.46
CA LYS A 160 -19.43 -0.15 -9.57
C LYS A 160 -19.70 -1.67 -9.64
N LEU A 161 -20.77 -2.10 -10.31
CA LEU A 161 -21.09 -3.52 -10.52
C LEU A 161 -20.44 -4.11 -11.78
N GLU A 162 -19.82 -3.27 -12.60
CA GLU A 162 -19.20 -3.68 -13.87
C GLU A 162 -17.67 -3.64 -13.77
N VAL A 163 -17.02 -4.73 -14.16
CA VAL A 163 -15.57 -4.78 -14.37
C VAL A 163 -15.28 -4.53 -15.84
N VAL A 164 -14.60 -3.42 -16.15
CA VAL A 164 -14.30 -3.04 -17.54
C VAL A 164 -13.16 -3.84 -18.14
N LYS A 165 -12.24 -4.32 -17.30
CA LYS A 165 -11.09 -5.11 -17.72
C LYS A 165 -10.51 -5.90 -16.55
N VAL A 166 -10.00 -7.09 -16.83
CA VAL A 166 -9.20 -7.88 -15.89
C VAL A 166 -7.76 -7.91 -16.37
N TYR A 167 -6.82 -7.68 -15.46
CA TYR A 167 -5.39 -7.84 -15.69
C TYR A 167 -4.88 -9.06 -14.92
N GLU A 168 -4.11 -9.90 -15.61
CA GLU A 168 -3.45 -11.06 -15.02
C GLU A 168 -2.03 -10.68 -14.61
N ILE A 169 -1.76 -10.64 -13.30
CA ILE A 169 -0.47 -10.19 -12.75
C ILE A 169 0.07 -11.26 -11.80
N THR A 170 1.29 -11.75 -12.02
CA THR A 170 1.91 -12.72 -11.09
C THR A 170 2.67 -11.98 -9.98
N ASP A 171 3.57 -11.11 -10.39
CA ASP A 171 4.35 -10.22 -9.53
C ASP A 171 4.23 -8.78 -10.05
N GLY A 172 3.99 -7.84 -9.15
CA GLY A 172 3.91 -6.42 -9.48
C GLY A 172 2.91 -5.66 -8.62
N ALA A 173 2.52 -4.48 -9.09
CA ALA A 173 1.56 -3.63 -8.41
C ALA A 173 0.57 -3.04 -9.40
N ILE A 174 -0.62 -2.69 -8.92
CA ILE A 174 -1.62 -1.95 -9.68
C ILE A 174 -2.36 -1.00 -8.75
N ALA A 175 -2.45 0.26 -9.16
CA ALA A 175 -3.16 1.30 -8.43
C ALA A 175 -4.15 2.00 -9.37
N THR A 176 -5.29 2.40 -8.83
CA THR A 176 -6.30 3.16 -9.57
C THR A 176 -6.67 4.43 -8.81
N SER A 177 -6.48 5.59 -9.45
CA SER A 177 -7.01 6.87 -8.98
C SER A 177 -8.27 7.23 -9.78
N GLY A 178 -9.29 7.75 -9.09
CA GLY A 178 -10.55 8.09 -9.73
C GLY A 178 -11.43 8.97 -8.84
N THR A 179 -12.12 9.94 -9.44
CA THR A 179 -12.96 10.91 -8.70
C THR A 179 -14.21 10.30 -8.05
N TYR A 180 -14.53 9.04 -8.36
CA TYR A 180 -15.71 8.31 -7.89
C TYR A 180 -15.55 7.69 -6.49
N GLU A 181 -14.32 7.59 -5.96
CA GLU A 181 -14.06 7.07 -4.61
C GLU A 181 -14.04 8.19 -3.53
N ARG A 182 -13.49 9.37 -3.86
CA ARG A 182 -13.31 10.49 -2.90
C ARG A 182 -13.56 11.89 -3.51
N GLY A 183 -14.51 12.04 -4.44
CA GLY A 183 -14.83 13.36 -5.04
C GLY A 183 -13.69 13.91 -5.93
N ALA A 184 -13.60 15.22 -6.16
CA ALA A 184 -12.50 15.82 -6.93
C ALA A 184 -11.23 15.91 -6.06
N HIS A 185 -10.40 14.86 -6.07
CA HIS A 185 -9.18 14.74 -5.26
C HIS A 185 -7.95 14.30 -6.08
N ILE A 186 -8.04 14.41 -7.41
CA ILE A 186 -6.95 14.18 -8.38
C ILE A 186 -6.50 15.55 -8.89
#